data_AF-A0A8G1VLK2-F1
#
_entry.id   AF-A0A8G1VLK2-F1
#
_cell.length_a   1.000
_cell.length_b   1.000
_cell.length_c   1.000
_cell.angle_alpha   90.00
_cell.angle_beta   90.00
_cell.angle_gamma   90.00
#
_symmetry.space_group_name_H-M   'P 1'
#
loop_
_entity.id
_entity.type
_entity.pdbx_description
1 polymer ?
#
loop_
_entity_poly.entity_id
_entity_poly.type
_entity_poly.pdbx_seq_one_letter_code
_entity_poly.pdbx_strand_id
1 'polypeptide(L)'
;MLRNSRIASRLVRTGVLQARTPASPHTSYLHQQHPSSLLSSSPTTTINTFRLASTTTTTTDTTNTTPDITNHYTIFKQTLPAGPPPSSPFDIPTADLRREFLRWQSLIHPDKYPQGPQKQQAEALSARINEAYRTLLDPLQRAQYLLREMHGIDVTAEDGASKHALDAETLMEVMEVQETIEEVTDSGEDAAVAEQKINELKVENQGRVEECVRVLGEAFDKGDVELARRECVKLRFWYSVGEGLREWEPGCREIRLVH
;
A
#
# COMPACT_ATOMS: atom_id res chain seq x y z
N MET A 1 -40.15 48.77 46.07
CA MET A 1 -39.65 50.14 46.38
C MET A 1 -38.18 50.17 45.99
N LEU A 2 -37.79 50.83 44.88
CA LEU A 2 -37.30 52.22 44.82
C LEU A 2 -36.08 52.43 45.76
N ARG A 3 -34.91 52.97 45.38
CA ARG A 3 -34.39 53.61 44.17
C ARG A 3 -32.88 53.90 44.39
N ASN A 4 -32.08 53.78 43.31
CA ASN A 4 -31.04 54.69 42.79
C ASN A 4 -30.16 55.55 43.71
N SER A 5 -28.85 55.63 43.40
CA SER A 5 -28.22 56.70 42.55
C SER A 5 -26.70 56.47 42.42
N ARG A 6 -26.13 56.18 41.22
CA ARG A 6 -25.47 57.09 40.22
C ARG A 6 -24.17 57.76 40.73
N ILE A 7 -23.07 57.88 39.98
CA ILE A 7 -22.84 58.70 38.75
C ILE A 7 -21.49 58.22 38.12
N ALA A 8 -21.44 57.76 36.86
CA ALA A 8 -21.10 58.46 35.59
C ALA A 8 -19.58 58.76 35.41
N SER A 9 -18.93 58.79 34.25
CA SER A 9 -19.25 58.84 32.80
C SER A 9 -17.87 58.76 32.07
N ARG A 10 -17.70 58.39 30.79
CA ARG A 10 -17.92 59.29 29.63
C ARG A 10 -17.59 58.60 28.27
N LEU A 11 -18.60 58.64 27.38
CA LEU A 11 -18.69 58.80 25.90
C LEU A 11 -17.58 58.27 24.94
N VAL A 12 -17.84 57.53 23.84
CA VAL A 12 -18.81 57.57 22.69
C VAL A 12 -18.30 58.29 21.44
N ARG A 13 -18.25 57.57 20.29
CA ARG A 13 -18.82 57.87 18.95
C ARG A 13 -18.28 56.86 17.92
N THR A 14 -19.00 55.87 17.38
CA THR A 14 -20.06 55.85 16.32
C THR A 14 -19.75 56.61 15.03
N GLY A 15 -19.76 55.88 13.91
CA GLY A 15 -19.86 56.41 12.54
C GLY A 15 -19.88 55.31 11.48
N VAL A 16 -21.09 54.84 11.14
CA VAL A 16 -21.42 54.03 9.94
C VAL A 16 -21.63 54.98 8.75
N LEU A 17 -21.32 54.57 7.51
CA LEU A 17 -22.20 54.65 6.32
C LEU A 17 -21.47 54.37 4.97
N GLN A 18 -21.98 53.32 4.29
CA GLN A 18 -22.32 53.17 2.85
C GLN A 18 -21.45 53.72 1.69
N ALA A 19 -21.03 52.77 0.84
CA ALA A 19 -21.24 52.61 -0.61
C ALA A 19 -21.04 53.79 -1.59
N ARG A 20 -20.20 53.56 -2.62
CA ARG A 20 -20.41 53.99 -4.02
C ARG A 20 -19.34 53.45 -4.99
N THR A 21 -19.78 52.77 -6.05
CA THR A 21 -19.15 52.69 -7.39
C THR A 21 -19.27 54.07 -8.10
N PRO A 22 -18.63 54.40 -9.26
CA PRO A 22 -18.30 53.54 -10.42
C PRO A 22 -17.03 53.90 -11.26
N ALA A 23 -16.90 53.19 -12.40
CA ALA A 23 -16.43 53.61 -13.73
C ALA A 23 -14.97 53.35 -14.19
N SER A 24 -14.88 52.71 -15.36
CA SER A 24 -13.73 52.51 -16.27
C SER A 24 -13.32 53.80 -17.01
N PRO A 25 -12.22 53.79 -17.79
CA PRO A 25 -12.41 53.65 -19.25
C PRO A 25 -11.33 52.83 -20.01
N HIS A 26 -11.78 52.33 -21.18
CA HIS A 26 -11.14 52.06 -22.49
C HIS A 26 -9.60 52.21 -22.65
N THR A 27 -8.91 51.42 -23.50
CA THR A 27 -8.76 51.69 -24.96
C THR A 27 -8.22 50.48 -25.76
N SER A 28 -8.98 50.11 -26.83
CA SER A 28 -8.71 49.44 -28.14
C SER A 28 -7.57 48.41 -28.35
N TYR A 29 -7.83 47.19 -28.84
CA TYR A 29 -8.16 46.73 -30.22
C TYR A 29 -7.08 46.97 -31.30
N LEU A 30 -6.48 45.89 -31.81
CA LEU A 30 -6.26 45.74 -33.26
C LEU A 30 -6.38 44.26 -33.70
N HIS A 31 -7.09 44.10 -34.80
CA HIS A 31 -7.58 42.90 -35.44
C HIS A 31 -6.81 42.71 -36.75
N GLN A 32 -6.40 41.49 -37.12
CA GLN A 32 -6.37 41.13 -38.54
C GLN A 32 -6.37 39.63 -38.79
N GLN A 33 -7.03 39.28 -39.90
CA GLN A 33 -7.59 37.98 -40.26
C GLN A 33 -6.67 37.14 -41.17
N HIS A 34 -7.14 35.90 -41.36
CA HIS A 34 -6.75 34.79 -42.26
C HIS A 34 -6.39 35.18 -43.71
N PRO A 35 -5.80 34.25 -44.51
CA PRO A 35 -6.63 33.28 -45.25
C PRO A 35 -6.03 31.88 -45.41
N SER A 36 -6.91 30.92 -45.70
CA SER A 36 -6.64 29.57 -46.23
C SER A 36 -6.16 29.64 -47.70
N SER A 37 -5.45 28.60 -48.20
CA SER A 37 -5.91 27.69 -49.28
C SER A 37 -4.78 26.95 -50.05
N LEU A 38 -5.14 25.75 -50.53
CA LEU A 38 -4.69 24.98 -51.73
C LEU A 38 -3.46 24.05 -51.72
N LEU A 39 -3.77 22.75 -51.83
CA LEU A 39 -3.36 21.77 -52.87
C LEU A 39 -1.98 21.89 -53.54
N SER A 40 -1.17 20.82 -53.43
CA SER A 40 -0.31 20.33 -54.53
C SER A 40 0.11 18.87 -54.28
N SER A 41 0.41 18.17 -55.38
CA SER A 41 0.36 16.73 -55.60
C SER A 41 1.72 16.12 -55.99
N SER A 42 2.03 14.91 -55.45
CA SER A 42 2.86 13.80 -56.01
C SER A 42 4.38 14.04 -56.25
N PRO A 43 5.27 13.01 -56.41
CA PRO A 43 5.02 11.57 -56.67
C PRO A 43 5.82 10.52 -55.85
N THR A 44 5.32 9.29 -55.93
CA THR A 44 5.95 7.94 -55.95
C THR A 44 7.38 7.73 -55.41
N THR A 45 7.52 6.82 -54.43
CA THR A 45 8.58 5.79 -54.45
C THR A 45 8.09 4.50 -53.79
N THR A 46 8.09 3.46 -54.62
CA THR A 46 7.89 2.05 -54.32
C THR A 46 8.92 1.51 -53.33
N ILE A 47 8.49 0.90 -52.21
CA ILE A 47 9.19 -0.25 -51.64
C ILE A 47 8.14 -1.30 -51.28
N ASN A 48 8.31 -2.46 -51.90
CA ASN A 48 7.54 -3.68 -51.73
C ASN A 48 8.35 -4.61 -50.83
N THR A 49 7.81 -5.05 -49.68
CA THR A 49 8.36 -6.20 -48.94
C THR A 49 7.34 -6.77 -47.96
N PHE A 50 6.74 -7.89 -48.38
CA PHE A 50 6.24 -9.05 -47.62
C PHE A 50 5.49 -8.81 -46.30
N ARG A 51 4.15 -8.87 -46.38
CA ARG A 51 3.27 -9.29 -45.28
C ARG A 51 3.40 -10.82 -45.12
N LEU A 52 4.06 -11.29 -44.06
CA LEU A 52 3.75 -12.60 -43.50
C LEU A 52 2.50 -12.45 -42.62
N ALA A 53 1.42 -13.09 -43.04
CA ALA A 53 0.30 -13.38 -42.17
C ALA A 53 0.74 -14.49 -41.21
N SER A 54 1.02 -14.13 -39.95
CA SER A 54 1.09 -15.10 -38.87
C SER A 54 -0.29 -15.22 -38.25
N THR A 55 -1.01 -16.26 -38.64
CA THR A 55 -2.12 -16.81 -37.87
C THR A 55 -1.61 -17.16 -36.48
N THR A 56 -1.99 -16.39 -35.46
CA THR A 56 -1.82 -16.81 -34.06
C THR A 56 -2.89 -17.85 -33.75
N THR A 57 -2.60 -19.09 -34.10
CA THR A 57 -3.21 -20.27 -33.50
C THR A 57 -2.82 -20.29 -32.03
N THR A 58 -3.80 -20.04 -31.16
CA THR A 58 -3.79 -20.37 -29.74
C THR A 58 -3.33 -21.82 -29.58
N THR A 59 -2.08 -22.00 -29.19
CA THR A 59 -1.53 -23.32 -28.87
C THR A 59 -1.01 -23.23 -27.45
N THR A 60 -1.78 -23.79 -26.54
CA THR A 60 -1.37 -24.15 -25.18
C THR A 60 -0.25 -25.17 -25.30
N ASP A 61 1.01 -24.73 -25.20
CA ASP A 61 2.14 -25.64 -25.12
C ASP A 61 2.85 -25.51 -23.77
N THR A 62 2.96 -26.64 -23.10
CA THR A 62 3.33 -26.78 -21.69
C THR A 62 4.80 -27.15 -21.64
N THR A 63 5.68 -26.20 -21.97
CA THR A 63 7.13 -26.37 -21.84
C THR A 63 7.76 -25.08 -21.33
N ASN A 64 7.71 -24.85 -20.01
CA ASN A 64 8.55 -23.83 -19.40
C ASN A 64 9.43 -24.48 -18.32
N THR A 65 10.65 -24.86 -18.73
CA THR A 65 11.73 -25.28 -17.83
C THR A 65 12.16 -24.16 -16.88
N THR A 66 11.81 -22.91 -17.20
CA THR A 66 12.13 -21.70 -16.43
C THR A 66 10.85 -20.93 -16.08
N PRO A 67 10.69 -20.48 -14.82
CA PRO A 67 9.56 -19.64 -14.42
C PRO A 67 9.65 -18.27 -15.07
N ASP A 68 8.48 -17.66 -15.30
CA ASP A 68 8.36 -16.28 -15.75
C ASP A 68 8.54 -15.34 -14.55
N ILE A 69 9.70 -14.68 -14.49
CA ILE A 69 10.12 -13.82 -13.38
C ILE A 69 9.76 -12.33 -13.57
N THR A 70 8.90 -12.00 -14.54
CA THR A 70 8.49 -10.61 -14.79
C THR A 70 7.87 -9.96 -13.55
N ASN A 71 7.04 -10.69 -12.80
CA ASN A 71 6.52 -10.25 -11.50
C ASN A 71 6.33 -11.44 -10.54
N HIS A 72 5.97 -11.19 -9.28
CA HIS A 72 5.83 -12.27 -8.29
C HIS A 72 4.69 -13.24 -8.63
N TYR A 73 3.57 -12.74 -9.18
CA TYR A 73 2.41 -13.55 -9.56
C TYR A 73 2.71 -14.45 -10.77
N THR A 74 3.52 -13.98 -11.74
CA THR A 74 3.87 -14.76 -12.94
C THR A 74 4.78 -15.95 -12.64
N ILE A 75 5.44 -15.98 -11.48
CA ILE A 75 6.24 -17.13 -11.04
C ILE A 75 5.33 -18.30 -10.65
N PHE A 76 4.16 -18.03 -10.09
CA PHE A 76 3.24 -19.03 -9.53
C PHE A 76 1.97 -19.20 -10.39
N LYS A 77 2.12 -19.35 -11.72
CA LYS A 77 0.97 -19.42 -12.65
C LYS A 77 0.04 -20.61 -12.41
N GLN A 78 0.49 -21.68 -11.76
CA GLN A 78 -0.40 -22.80 -11.45
C GLN A 78 -1.33 -22.47 -10.29
N THR A 79 -0.83 -21.73 -9.31
CA THR A 79 -1.61 -21.29 -8.15
C THR A 79 -2.44 -20.04 -8.48
N LEU A 80 -1.87 -19.11 -9.23
CA LEU A 80 -2.41 -17.77 -9.50
C LEU A 80 -2.52 -17.51 -11.02
N PRO A 81 -3.36 -18.26 -11.75
CA PRO A 81 -3.42 -18.19 -13.21
C PRO A 81 -3.95 -16.83 -13.72
N ALA A 82 -4.79 -16.16 -12.94
CA ALA A 82 -5.35 -14.85 -13.29
C ALA A 82 -4.43 -13.66 -12.94
N GLY A 83 -3.27 -13.91 -12.31
CA GLY A 83 -2.33 -12.85 -11.93
C GLY A 83 -2.73 -12.11 -10.64
N PRO A 84 -2.37 -10.83 -10.48
CA PRO A 84 -2.70 -10.02 -9.30
C PRO A 84 -4.17 -9.51 -9.30
N PRO A 85 -4.66 -9.02 -8.15
CA PRO A 85 -5.93 -8.29 -8.06
C PRO A 85 -5.97 -7.07 -8.99
N PRO A 86 -7.16 -6.69 -9.52
CA PRO A 86 -8.48 -7.26 -9.24
C PRO A 86 -8.84 -8.49 -10.09
N SER A 87 -7.91 -9.00 -10.90
CA SER A 87 -8.17 -10.16 -11.77
C SER A 87 -8.28 -11.47 -10.98
N SER A 88 -7.69 -11.52 -9.79
CA SER A 88 -7.81 -12.59 -8.80
C SER A 88 -8.08 -11.98 -7.41
N PRO A 89 -8.63 -12.75 -6.46
CA PRO A 89 -8.76 -12.29 -5.08
C PRO A 89 -7.40 -11.96 -4.47
N PHE A 90 -7.37 -10.98 -3.56
CA PHE A 90 -6.18 -10.70 -2.75
C PHE A 90 -5.76 -11.89 -1.90
N ASP A 91 -6.73 -12.66 -1.37
CA ASP A 91 -6.44 -13.86 -0.59
C ASP A 91 -5.92 -15.00 -1.48
N ILE A 92 -4.89 -15.69 -1.02
CA ILE A 92 -4.13 -16.68 -1.79
C ILE A 92 -4.16 -18.01 -1.05
N PRO A 93 -4.43 -19.14 -1.74
CA PRO A 93 -4.35 -20.46 -1.14
C PRO A 93 -2.88 -20.81 -0.80
N THR A 94 -2.48 -20.54 0.44
CA THR A 94 -1.08 -20.66 0.92
C THR A 94 -0.53 -22.09 0.79
N ALA A 95 -1.38 -23.11 0.94
CA ALA A 95 -1.00 -24.51 0.75
C ALA A 95 -0.60 -24.82 -0.70
N ASP A 96 -1.33 -24.27 -1.67
CA ASP A 96 -1.05 -24.45 -3.10
C ASP A 96 0.18 -23.66 -3.52
N LEU A 97 0.31 -22.42 -3.02
CA LEU A 97 1.49 -21.58 -3.21
C LEU A 97 2.76 -22.29 -2.72
N ARG A 98 2.70 -22.89 -1.52
CA ARG A 98 3.81 -23.68 -0.96
C ARG A 98 4.15 -24.90 -1.81
N ARG A 99 3.15 -25.61 -2.34
CA ARG A 99 3.37 -26.78 -3.20
C ARG A 99 4.09 -26.37 -4.49
N GLU A 100 3.65 -25.30 -5.14
CA GLU A 100 4.31 -24.80 -6.36
C GLU A 100 5.71 -24.26 -6.08
N PHE A 101 5.91 -23.56 -4.96
CA PHE A 101 7.23 -23.13 -4.48
C PHE A 101 8.22 -24.29 -4.33
N LEU A 102 7.81 -25.36 -3.61
CA LEU A 102 8.66 -26.55 -3.42
C LEU A 102 8.98 -27.23 -4.75
N ARG A 103 8.01 -27.26 -5.68
CA ARG A 103 8.25 -27.77 -7.03
C ARG A 103 9.33 -26.94 -7.75
N TRP A 104 9.25 -25.61 -7.71
CA TRP A 104 10.28 -24.76 -8.29
C TRP A 104 11.65 -25.02 -7.65
N GLN A 105 11.75 -24.99 -6.33
CA GLN A 105 13.01 -25.26 -5.62
C GLN A 105 13.60 -26.63 -5.99
N SER A 106 12.76 -27.65 -6.17
CA SER A 106 13.21 -28.99 -6.60
C SER A 106 13.78 -28.99 -8.02
N LEU A 107 13.34 -28.11 -8.91
CA LEU A 107 13.78 -28.04 -10.31
C LEU A 107 15.11 -27.28 -10.43
N ILE A 108 15.22 -26.12 -9.79
CA ILE A 108 16.28 -25.13 -10.02
C ILE A 108 17.34 -25.02 -8.90
N HIS A 109 17.40 -26.00 -7.97
CA HIS A 109 18.33 -25.93 -6.84
C HIS A 109 19.81 -25.76 -7.29
N PRO A 110 20.55 -24.78 -6.76
CA PRO A 110 21.90 -24.46 -7.22
C PRO A 110 22.92 -25.59 -7.00
N ASP A 111 22.70 -26.46 -6.02
CA ASP A 111 23.57 -27.63 -5.76
C ASP A 111 23.60 -28.65 -6.91
N LYS A 112 22.66 -28.56 -7.87
CA LYS A 112 22.69 -29.40 -9.07
C LYS A 112 23.78 -28.98 -10.06
N TYR A 113 24.35 -27.78 -9.89
CA TYR A 113 25.30 -27.20 -10.83
C TYR A 113 26.70 -27.12 -10.21
N PRO A 114 27.76 -27.46 -10.96
CA PRO A 114 29.13 -27.20 -10.52
C PRO A 114 29.38 -25.68 -10.45
N GLN A 115 30.41 -25.28 -9.70
CA GLN A 115 30.82 -23.87 -9.61
C GLN A 115 31.03 -23.26 -11.01
N GLY A 116 30.38 -22.13 -11.27
CA GLY A 116 30.43 -21.46 -12.56
C GLY A 116 29.17 -20.64 -12.87
N PRO A 117 29.05 -20.10 -14.09
CA PRO A 117 27.96 -19.21 -14.48
C PRO A 117 26.57 -19.82 -14.34
N GLN A 118 26.43 -21.12 -14.60
CA GLN A 118 25.14 -21.83 -14.46
C GLN A 118 24.68 -21.89 -13.00
N LYS A 119 25.60 -22.13 -12.07
CA LYS A 119 25.31 -22.10 -10.64
C LYS A 119 24.86 -20.71 -10.19
N GLN A 120 25.56 -19.65 -10.64
CA GLN A 120 25.17 -18.26 -10.33
C GLN A 120 23.77 -17.91 -10.86
N GLN A 121 23.42 -18.38 -12.07
CA GLN A 121 22.08 -18.21 -12.62
C GLN A 121 21.01 -18.94 -11.80
N ALA A 122 21.30 -20.17 -11.37
CA ALA A 122 20.41 -20.94 -10.50
C ALA A 122 20.24 -20.31 -9.12
N GLU A 123 21.32 -19.76 -8.54
CA GLU A 123 21.29 -19.00 -7.28
C GLU A 123 20.42 -17.75 -7.40
N ALA A 124 20.63 -16.94 -8.44
CA ALA A 124 19.83 -15.73 -8.69
C ALA A 124 18.35 -16.06 -8.90
N LEU A 125 18.05 -17.12 -9.66
CA LEU A 125 16.69 -17.55 -9.90
C LEU A 125 16.02 -18.09 -8.63
N SER A 126 16.73 -18.90 -7.84
CA SER A 126 16.21 -19.39 -6.56
C SER A 126 15.94 -18.25 -5.57
N ALA A 127 16.85 -17.27 -5.51
CA ALA A 127 16.65 -16.07 -4.71
C ALA A 127 15.37 -15.30 -5.12
N ARG A 128 15.15 -15.11 -6.42
CA ARG A 128 13.94 -14.45 -6.97
C ARG A 128 12.65 -15.20 -6.61
N ILE A 129 12.66 -16.52 -6.68
CA ILE A 129 11.49 -17.35 -6.31
C ILE A 129 11.24 -17.30 -4.80
N ASN A 130 12.30 -17.31 -3.98
CA ASN A 130 12.19 -17.18 -2.53
C ASN A 130 11.61 -15.82 -2.13
N GLU A 131 12.07 -14.74 -2.76
CA GLU A 131 11.54 -13.39 -2.58
C GLU A 131 10.04 -13.34 -2.91
N ALA A 132 9.67 -13.83 -4.09
CA ALA A 132 8.28 -13.86 -4.52
C ALA A 132 7.40 -14.70 -3.59
N TYR A 133 7.88 -15.88 -3.17
CA TYR A 133 7.16 -16.74 -2.24
C TYR A 133 6.91 -16.05 -0.90
N ARG A 134 7.96 -15.47 -0.28
CA ARG A 134 7.83 -14.77 1.01
C ARG A 134 6.89 -13.58 0.91
N THR A 135 7.04 -12.78 -0.14
CA THR A 135 6.22 -11.60 -0.40
C THR A 135 4.75 -11.97 -0.58
N LEU A 136 4.48 -13.01 -1.36
CA LEU A 136 3.10 -13.45 -1.58
C LEU A 136 2.54 -14.23 -0.39
N LEU A 137 3.35 -14.81 0.49
CA LEU A 137 2.85 -15.55 1.64
C LEU A 137 2.31 -14.62 2.72
N ASP A 138 3.02 -13.54 3.03
CA ASP A 138 2.65 -12.58 4.07
C ASP A 138 1.69 -11.50 3.54
N PRO A 139 0.49 -11.31 4.13
CA PRO A 139 -0.48 -10.33 3.64
C PRO A 139 0.04 -8.89 3.61
N LEU A 140 0.85 -8.48 4.61
CA LEU A 140 1.41 -7.12 4.65
C LEU A 140 2.42 -6.92 3.51
N GLN A 141 3.38 -7.83 3.33
CA GLN A 141 4.33 -7.76 2.21
C GLN A 141 3.63 -7.82 0.85
N ARG A 142 2.57 -8.64 0.73
CA ARG A 142 1.75 -8.74 -0.48
C ARG A 142 1.06 -7.42 -0.80
N ALA A 143 0.44 -6.78 0.19
CA ALA A 143 -0.22 -5.47 0.02
C ALA A 143 0.79 -4.38 -0.38
N GLN A 144 1.93 -4.31 0.32
CA GLN A 144 3.02 -3.37 0.00
C GLN A 144 3.55 -3.58 -1.42
N TYR A 145 3.74 -4.83 -1.82
CA TYR A 145 4.18 -5.19 -3.17
C TYR A 145 3.17 -4.72 -4.23
N LEU A 146 1.88 -4.99 -4.03
CA LEU A 146 0.84 -4.56 -4.98
C LEU A 146 0.77 -3.04 -5.10
N LEU A 147 0.78 -2.32 -3.98
CA LEU A 147 0.77 -0.85 -3.97
C LEU A 147 1.98 -0.28 -4.71
N ARG A 148 3.18 -0.82 -4.48
CA ARG A 148 4.41 -0.33 -5.10
C ARG A 148 4.46 -0.65 -6.58
N GLU A 149 4.31 -1.91 -6.96
CA GLU A 149 4.53 -2.35 -8.35
C GLU A 149 3.37 -2.00 -9.28
N MET A 150 2.13 -1.97 -8.79
CA MET A 150 0.95 -1.74 -9.64
C MET A 150 0.46 -0.30 -9.58
N HIS A 151 0.68 0.40 -8.48
CA HIS A 151 0.18 1.75 -8.27
C HIS A 151 1.27 2.80 -8.05
N GLY A 152 2.55 2.40 -7.95
CA GLY A 152 3.66 3.32 -7.71
C GLY A 152 3.64 3.96 -6.33
N ILE A 153 2.93 3.35 -5.37
CA ILE A 153 2.76 3.85 -4.00
C ILE A 153 3.66 3.04 -3.07
N ASP A 154 4.71 3.68 -2.54
CA ASP A 154 5.59 3.07 -1.56
C ASP A 154 5.24 3.52 -0.15
N VAL A 155 4.53 2.66 0.58
CA VAL A 155 4.16 2.89 2.00
C VAL A 155 5.31 2.63 2.98
N THR A 156 6.44 2.09 2.50
CA THR A 156 7.61 1.72 3.31
C THR A 156 8.74 2.75 3.24
N ALA A 157 8.70 3.67 2.28
CA ALA A 157 9.69 4.75 2.18
C ALA A 157 9.71 5.61 3.45
N GLU A 158 10.89 6.14 3.83
CA GLU A 158 11.04 6.98 5.04
C GLU A 158 10.14 8.23 4.99
N ASP A 159 9.95 8.81 3.80
CA ASP A 159 8.97 9.88 3.56
C ASP A 159 7.51 9.42 3.74
N GLY A 160 7.25 8.11 3.57
CA GLY A 160 5.95 7.48 3.61
C GLY A 160 5.28 7.59 4.97
N ALA A 161 6.02 7.59 6.09
CA ALA A 161 5.44 7.81 7.41
C ALA A 161 4.82 9.22 7.55
N SER A 162 5.42 10.23 6.89
CA SER A 162 4.87 11.60 6.86
C SER A 162 3.77 11.80 5.82
N LYS A 163 3.85 11.08 4.68
CA LYS A 163 2.88 11.15 3.57
C LYS A 163 1.66 10.25 3.78
N HIS A 164 1.78 9.25 4.63
CA HIS A 164 0.79 8.23 4.91
C HIS A 164 0.60 8.08 6.41
N ALA A 165 0.34 9.21 7.09
CA ALA A 165 0.04 9.22 8.51
C ALA A 165 -1.16 8.29 8.83
N LEU A 166 -1.10 7.70 10.01
CA LEU A 166 -2.23 6.99 10.60
C LEU A 166 -3.43 7.91 10.73
N ASP A 167 -4.63 7.35 10.61
CA ASP A 167 -5.82 8.05 11.05
C ASP A 167 -5.83 8.19 12.59
N ALA A 168 -6.59 9.19 13.05
CA ALA A 168 -6.65 9.52 14.46
C ALA A 168 -7.22 8.38 15.32
N GLU A 169 -8.13 7.59 14.75
CA GLU A 169 -8.75 6.45 15.42
C GLU A 169 -7.70 5.37 15.74
N THR A 170 -6.94 4.94 14.75
CA THR A 170 -5.87 3.94 14.92
C THR A 170 -4.78 4.43 15.87
N LEU A 171 -4.45 5.74 15.83
CA LEU A 171 -3.47 6.29 16.77
C LEU A 171 -3.96 6.20 18.22
N MET A 172 -5.25 6.49 18.47
CA MET A 172 -5.83 6.32 19.81
C MET A 172 -5.77 4.85 20.25
N GLU A 173 -6.11 3.90 19.37
CA GLU A 173 -6.05 2.47 19.71
C GLU A 173 -4.62 2.03 20.06
N VAL A 174 -3.60 2.54 19.35
CA VAL A 174 -2.19 2.24 19.68
C VAL A 174 -1.79 2.83 21.04
N MET A 175 -2.25 4.04 21.35
CA MET A 175 -2.01 4.67 22.65
C MET A 175 -2.69 3.90 23.79
N GLU A 176 -3.92 3.41 23.59
CA GLU A 176 -4.64 2.58 24.57
C GLU A 176 -3.89 1.27 24.86
N VAL A 177 -3.30 0.65 23.83
CA VAL A 177 -2.44 -0.53 24.03
C VAL A 177 -1.21 -0.18 24.86
N GLN A 178 -0.54 0.94 24.58
CA GLN A 178 0.61 1.38 25.38
C GLN A 178 0.22 1.67 26.84
N GLU A 179 -0.88 2.38 27.08
CA GLU A 179 -1.40 2.66 28.41
C GLU A 179 -1.68 1.37 29.19
N THR A 180 -2.31 0.39 28.54
CA THR A 180 -2.56 -0.92 29.17
C THR A 180 -1.27 -1.62 29.61
N ILE A 181 -0.21 -1.54 28.80
CA ILE A 181 1.10 -2.14 29.11
C ILE A 181 1.79 -1.42 30.27
N GLU A 182 1.68 -0.09 30.32
CA GLU A 182 2.16 0.72 31.44
C GLU A 182 1.41 0.37 32.73
N GLU A 183 0.08 0.25 32.69
CA GLU A 183 -0.74 -0.13 33.84
C GLU A 183 -0.40 -1.53 34.36
N VAL A 184 -0.22 -2.50 33.47
CA VAL A 184 0.24 -3.85 33.82
C VAL A 184 1.55 -3.79 34.60
N THR A 185 2.48 -2.92 34.17
CA THR A 185 3.78 -2.77 34.82
C THR A 185 3.70 -2.04 36.16
N ASP A 186 2.89 -0.99 36.25
CA ASP A 186 2.80 -0.11 37.43
C ASP A 186 1.91 -0.66 38.54
N SER A 187 0.96 -1.52 38.19
CA SER A 187 0.08 -2.19 39.16
C SER A 187 0.82 -3.06 40.17
N GLY A 188 2.06 -3.48 39.86
CA GLY A 188 2.84 -4.40 40.70
C GLY A 188 2.14 -5.75 40.88
N GLU A 189 1.24 -6.09 39.96
CA GLU A 189 0.50 -7.34 39.96
C GLU A 189 1.42 -8.55 39.88
N ASP A 190 0.92 -9.70 40.35
CA ASP A 190 1.62 -10.97 40.19
C ASP A 190 1.92 -11.21 38.70
N ALA A 191 3.11 -11.75 38.40
CA ALA A 191 3.56 -11.98 37.03
C ALA A 191 2.54 -12.78 36.21
N ALA A 192 1.81 -13.72 36.83
CA ALA A 192 0.78 -14.50 36.13
C ALA A 192 -0.41 -13.65 35.67
N VAL A 193 -0.79 -12.62 36.44
CA VAL A 193 -1.89 -11.70 36.07
C VAL A 193 -1.44 -10.76 34.96
N ALA A 194 -0.20 -10.27 35.03
CA ALA A 194 0.40 -9.45 33.98
C ALA A 194 0.48 -10.22 32.65
N GLU A 195 0.97 -11.46 32.68
CA GLU A 195 1.01 -12.34 31.50
C GLU A 195 -0.38 -12.60 30.91
N GLN A 196 -1.41 -12.76 31.76
CA GLN A 196 -2.78 -12.93 31.29
C GLN A 196 -3.26 -11.71 30.51
N LYS A 197 -3.09 -10.49 31.05
CA LYS A 197 -3.48 -9.25 30.37
C LYS A 197 -2.74 -9.05 29.04
N ILE A 198 -1.43 -9.35 29.01
CA ILE A 198 -0.65 -9.28 27.77
C ILE A 198 -1.13 -10.31 26.74
N ASN A 199 -1.54 -11.51 27.18
CA ASN A 199 -2.13 -12.50 26.27
C ASN A 199 -3.49 -12.05 25.72
N GLU A 200 -4.30 -11.35 26.51
CA GLU A 200 -5.55 -10.75 26.03
C GLU A 200 -5.25 -9.71 24.93
N LEU A 201 -4.28 -8.82 25.14
CA LEU A 201 -3.83 -7.86 24.11
C LEU A 201 -3.31 -8.56 22.84
N LYS A 202 -2.60 -9.69 22.96
CA LYS A 202 -2.14 -10.48 21.80
C LYS A 202 -3.31 -11.02 20.97
N VAL A 203 -4.35 -11.55 21.62
CA VAL A 203 -5.57 -12.05 20.97
C VAL A 203 -6.30 -10.91 20.28
N GLU A 204 -6.43 -9.79 20.96
CA GLU A 204 -7.10 -8.60 20.44
C GLU A 204 -6.37 -8.00 19.23
N ASN A 205 -5.03 -7.89 19.30
CA ASN A 205 -4.20 -7.48 18.17
C ASN A 205 -4.32 -8.43 16.98
N GLN A 206 -4.39 -9.75 17.24
CA GLN A 206 -4.59 -10.74 16.18
C GLN A 206 -5.93 -10.53 15.46
N GLY A 207 -7.00 -10.23 16.19
CA GLY A 207 -8.30 -9.87 15.60
C GLY A 207 -8.23 -8.61 14.74
N ARG A 208 -7.50 -7.58 15.19
CA ARG A 208 -7.27 -6.34 14.41
C ARG A 208 -6.49 -6.60 13.12
N VAL A 209 -5.47 -7.46 13.17
CA VAL A 209 -4.70 -7.90 12.00
C VAL A 209 -5.61 -8.62 10.99
N GLU A 210 -6.42 -9.57 11.45
CA GLU A 210 -7.34 -10.33 10.59
C GLU A 210 -8.37 -9.42 9.91
N GLU A 211 -8.92 -8.46 10.64
CA GLU A 211 -9.85 -7.48 10.10
C GLU A 211 -9.19 -6.60 9.03
N CYS A 212 -7.99 -6.08 9.29
CA CYS A 212 -7.24 -5.28 8.30
C CYS A 212 -6.97 -6.09 7.03
N VAL A 213 -6.60 -7.37 7.15
CA VAL A 213 -6.39 -8.27 5.98
C VAL A 213 -7.68 -8.47 5.20
N ARG A 214 -8.82 -8.63 5.89
CA ARG A 214 -10.14 -8.76 5.27
C ARG A 214 -10.51 -7.50 4.48
N VAL A 215 -10.34 -6.31 5.08
CA VAL A 215 -10.64 -5.03 4.42
C VAL A 215 -9.68 -4.78 3.25
N LEU A 216 -8.39 -5.09 3.40
CA LEU A 216 -7.43 -5.05 2.29
C LEU A 216 -7.88 -5.91 1.11
N GLY A 217 -8.37 -7.12 1.39
CA GLY A 217 -8.88 -8.00 0.35
C GLY A 217 -10.03 -7.38 -0.43
N GLU A 218 -11.04 -6.85 0.28
CA GLU A 218 -12.13 -6.14 -0.37
C GLU A 218 -11.67 -4.92 -1.18
N ALA A 219 -10.71 -4.16 -0.66
CA ALA A 219 -10.20 -2.96 -1.31
C ALA A 219 -9.50 -3.31 -2.63
N PHE A 220 -8.60 -4.30 -2.63
CA PHE A 220 -7.92 -4.75 -3.84
C PHE A 220 -8.88 -5.39 -4.86
N ASP A 221 -9.84 -6.18 -4.39
CA ASP A 221 -10.83 -6.84 -5.26
C ASP A 221 -11.76 -5.82 -5.95
N LYS A 222 -12.08 -4.71 -5.27
CA LYS A 222 -12.86 -3.59 -5.82
C LYS A 222 -12.01 -2.57 -6.58
N GLY A 223 -10.68 -2.65 -6.52
CA GLY A 223 -9.75 -1.68 -7.08
C GLY A 223 -9.71 -0.34 -6.33
N ASP A 224 -10.13 -0.30 -5.06
CA ASP A 224 -10.03 0.87 -4.19
C ASP A 224 -8.62 1.01 -3.62
N VAL A 225 -7.75 1.65 -4.40
CA VAL A 225 -6.33 1.82 -4.08
C VAL A 225 -6.11 2.68 -2.83
N GLU A 226 -6.96 3.67 -2.59
CA GLU A 226 -6.79 4.59 -1.47
C GLU A 226 -7.19 3.95 -0.14
N LEU A 227 -8.26 3.14 -0.14
CA LEU A 227 -8.57 2.28 0.99
C LEU A 227 -7.45 1.25 1.23
N ALA A 228 -6.99 0.56 0.18
CA ALA A 228 -5.91 -0.41 0.30
C ALA A 228 -4.62 0.21 0.87
N ARG A 229 -4.29 1.44 0.47
CA ARG A 229 -3.16 2.19 1.00
C ARG A 229 -3.30 2.46 2.50
N ARG A 230 -4.45 3.01 2.94
CA ARG A 230 -4.69 3.32 4.37
C ARG A 230 -4.66 2.07 5.24
N GLU A 231 -5.35 1.02 4.80
CA GLU A 231 -5.38 -0.25 5.53
C GLU A 231 -4.01 -0.95 5.56
N CYS A 232 -3.20 -0.82 4.50
CA CYS A 232 -1.85 -1.38 4.50
C CYS A 232 -0.95 -0.69 5.55
N VAL A 233 -1.12 0.63 5.73
CA VAL A 233 -0.41 1.36 6.78
C VAL A 233 -0.90 0.90 8.15
N LYS A 234 -2.22 0.86 8.37
CA LYS A 234 -2.82 0.38 9.63
C LYS A 234 -2.32 -1.02 9.99
N LEU A 235 -2.33 -1.94 9.03
CA LEU A 235 -1.82 -3.30 9.20
C LEU A 235 -0.35 -3.32 9.67
N ARG A 236 0.53 -2.50 9.07
CA ARG A 236 1.95 -2.42 9.48
C ARG A 236 2.08 -2.09 10.97
N PHE A 237 1.27 -1.18 11.49
CA PHE A 237 1.29 -0.82 12.91
C PHE A 237 0.84 -1.99 13.79
N TRP A 238 -0.20 -2.73 13.42
CA TRP A 238 -0.62 -3.92 14.17
C TRP A 238 0.40 -5.06 14.14
N TYR A 239 1.17 -5.18 13.06
CA TYR A 239 2.34 -6.07 13.04
C TYR A 239 3.37 -5.62 14.07
N SER A 240 3.67 -4.31 14.12
CA SER A 240 4.63 -3.78 15.09
C SER A 240 4.16 -3.93 16.53
N VAL A 241 2.88 -3.68 16.83
CA VAL A 241 2.29 -3.92 18.15
C VAL A 241 2.40 -5.40 18.50
N GLY A 242 2.09 -6.29 17.55
CA GLY A 242 2.21 -7.72 17.71
C GLY A 242 3.63 -8.20 18.03
N GLU A 243 4.66 -7.66 17.36
CA GLU A 243 6.06 -7.94 17.71
C GLU A 243 6.40 -7.43 19.11
N GLY A 244 6.02 -6.19 19.42
CA GLY A 244 6.23 -5.60 20.73
C GLY A 244 5.61 -6.43 21.86
N LEU A 245 4.37 -6.89 21.69
CA LEU A 245 3.70 -7.76 22.65
C LEU A 245 4.37 -9.15 22.76
N ARG A 246 4.95 -9.68 21.68
CA ARG A 246 5.70 -10.94 21.71
C ARG A 246 7.00 -10.82 22.49
N GLU A 247 7.70 -9.71 22.33
CA GLU A 247 8.97 -9.41 22.99
C GLU A 247 8.80 -8.88 24.42
N TRP A 248 7.57 -8.58 24.84
CA TRP A 248 7.29 -8.09 26.18
C TRP A 248 7.71 -9.10 27.26
N GLU A 249 8.40 -8.61 28.28
CA GLU A 249 8.76 -9.33 29.50
C GLU A 249 8.20 -8.60 30.74
N PRO A 250 7.96 -9.30 31.86
CA PRO A 250 7.52 -8.66 33.10
C PRO A 250 8.45 -7.51 33.51
N GLY A 251 7.88 -6.31 33.64
CA GLY A 251 8.62 -5.06 33.94
C GLY A 251 8.89 -4.17 32.72
N CYS A 252 8.59 -4.62 31.50
CA CYS A 252 8.62 -3.77 30.30
C CYS A 252 7.46 -2.78 30.29
N ARG A 253 7.79 -1.49 30.40
CA ARG A 253 6.80 -0.38 30.43
C ARG A 253 6.26 0.02 29.07
N GLU A 254 7.03 -0.19 28.01
CA GLU A 254 6.66 0.24 26.66
C GLU A 254 7.05 -0.84 25.66
N ILE A 255 6.24 -1.01 24.62
CA ILE A 255 6.60 -1.81 23.45
C ILE A 255 7.19 -0.93 22.36
N ARG A 256 8.29 -1.39 21.77
CA ARG A 256 8.93 -0.68 20.67
C ARG A 256 8.07 -0.78 19.41
N LEU A 257 7.60 0.37 18.94
CA LEU A 257 6.94 0.45 17.64
C LEU A 257 7.97 0.71 16.54
N VAL A 258 7.99 -0.14 15.52
CA VAL A 258 8.81 -0.01 14.32
C VAL A 258 7.94 0.71 13.27
N HIS A 259 8.37 1.91 12.87
CA HIS A 259 7.70 2.75 11.89
C HIS A 259 8.21 2.48 10.47
#